data_AF-A0A0S4KRV8-F1
#
_entry.id   AF-A0A0S4KRV8-F1
#
_cell.length_a   1.000
_cell.length_b   1.000
_cell.length_c   1.000
_cell.angle_alpha   90.00
_cell.angle_beta   90.00
_cell.angle_gamma   90.00
#
_symmetry.space_group_name_H-M   'P 1'
#
loop_
_entity.id
_entity.type
_entity.pdbx_description
1 polymer ?
#
loop_
_entity_poly.entity_id
_entity_poly.type
_entity_poly.pdbx_seq_one_letter_code
_entity_poly.pdbx_strand_id
1 'polypeptide(L)'
;MSIATERTEARILTIVHARGTISLEELLLCLPEWTWSQVFTSVDALSRQGAICLRRRNFEYELRPASPRPAAFLESSEKVQSREPHSAALP
;
A
#
# COMPACT_ATOMS: atom_id res chain seq x y z
N MET A 1 -5.95 27.99 1.80
CA MET A 1 -5.34 27.63 0.50
C MET A 1 -5.37 26.11 0.40
N SER A 2 -6.44 25.50 -0.10
CA SER A 2 -6.67 24.05 0.17
C SER A 2 -7.04 23.20 -1.05
N ILE A 3 -7.59 23.79 -2.12
CA ILE A 3 -8.03 23.03 -3.30
C ILE A 3 -6.88 22.42 -4.14
N ALA A 4 -5.67 22.99 -4.07
CA ALA A 4 -4.53 22.45 -4.79
C ALA A 4 -4.03 21.14 -4.16
N THR A 5 -3.97 21.08 -2.82
CA THR A 5 -3.54 19.89 -2.09
C THR A 5 -4.54 18.76 -2.24
N GLU A 6 -5.85 19.03 -2.15
CA GLU A 6 -6.91 18.01 -2.30
C GLU A 6 -6.84 17.29 -3.66
N ARG A 7 -6.55 18.05 -4.73
CA ARG A 7 -6.39 17.49 -6.08
C ARG A 7 -5.09 16.67 -6.21
N THR A 8 -4.06 17.03 -5.46
CA THR A 8 -2.79 16.27 -5.37
C THR A 8 -3.03 14.94 -4.68
N GLU A 9 -3.69 14.99 -3.53
CA GLU A 9 -3.99 13.85 -2.66
C GLU A 9 -4.76 12.79 -3.43
N ALA A 10 -5.83 13.18 -4.13
CA ALA A 10 -6.61 12.25 -4.96
C ALA A 10 -5.79 11.61 -6.10
N ARG A 11 -4.88 12.37 -6.72
CA ARG A 11 -4.00 11.87 -7.80
C ARG A 11 -2.99 10.87 -7.25
N ILE A 12 -2.33 11.20 -6.14
CA ILE A 12 -1.35 10.34 -5.45
C ILE A 12 -2.05 9.05 -5.00
N LEU A 13 -3.22 9.16 -4.36
CA LEU A 13 -4.03 8.00 -3.96
C LEU A 13 -4.30 7.07 -5.14
N THR A 14 -4.76 7.62 -6.27
CA THR A 14 -5.07 6.82 -7.47
C THR A 14 -3.84 6.06 -7.98
N ILE A 15 -2.68 6.71 -8.03
CA ILE A 15 -1.41 6.10 -8.49
C ILE A 15 -0.96 5.00 -7.51
N VAL A 16 -0.97 5.30 -6.21
CA VAL A 16 -0.55 4.37 -5.15
C VAL A 16 -1.48 3.15 -5.09
N HIS A 17 -2.80 3.34 -5.24
CA HIS A 17 -3.76 2.23 -5.32
C HIS A 17 -3.61 1.40 -6.58
N ALA A 18 -3.37 2.03 -7.74
CA ALA A 18 -3.20 1.30 -9.00
C ALA A 18 -1.92 0.45 -9.02
N ARG A 19 -0.84 0.93 -8.40
CA ARG A 19 0.47 0.25 -8.39
C ARG A 19 0.70 -0.64 -7.17
N GLY A 20 -0.02 -0.40 -6.07
CA GLY A 20 0.07 -1.20 -4.84
C GLY A 20 1.33 -0.96 -3.99
N THR A 21 2.49 -0.67 -4.56
CA THR A 21 3.67 -0.18 -3.83
C THR A 21 4.47 0.70 -4.78
N ILE A 22 4.81 1.92 -4.37
CA ILE A 22 5.54 2.86 -5.22
C ILE A 22 6.57 3.63 -4.38
N SER A 23 7.78 3.79 -4.90
CA SER A 23 8.81 4.62 -4.25
C SER A 23 8.49 6.10 -4.41
N LEU A 24 8.99 6.94 -3.50
CA LEU A 24 8.83 8.39 -3.58
C LEU A 24 9.46 8.95 -4.86
N GLU A 25 10.57 8.38 -5.34
CA GLU A 25 11.17 8.73 -6.63
C GLU A 25 10.25 8.42 -7.82
N GLU A 26 9.67 7.22 -7.87
CA GLU A 26 8.67 6.85 -8.90
C GLU A 26 7.42 7.74 -8.85
N LEU A 27 7.01 8.15 -7.64
CA LEU A 27 5.90 9.08 -7.46
C LEU A 27 6.24 10.47 -8.03
N LEU A 28 7.45 10.96 -7.78
CA LEU A 28 7.96 12.22 -8.33
C LEU A 28 8.10 12.14 -9.86
N LEU A 29 8.51 11.00 -10.41
CA LEU A 29 8.55 10.76 -11.86
C LEU A 29 7.16 10.77 -12.52
N CYS A 30 6.14 10.28 -11.82
CA CYS A 30 4.75 10.34 -12.30
C CYS A 30 4.13 11.74 -12.16
N LEU A 31 4.70 12.61 -11.32
CA LEU A 31 4.18 13.93 -11.00
C LEU A 31 5.25 15.02 -11.20
N PRO A 32 5.85 15.17 -12.40
CA PRO A 32 6.90 16.15 -12.64
C PRO A 32 6.40 17.60 -12.54
N GLU A 33 5.08 17.82 -12.62
CA GLU A 33 4.44 19.13 -12.46
C GLU A 33 4.33 19.60 -11.00
N TRP A 34 4.69 18.74 -10.03
CA TRP A 34 4.48 19.00 -8.61
C TRP A 34 5.79 19.16 -7.86
N THR A 35 5.82 20.09 -6.91
CA THR A 35 7.02 20.30 -6.08
C THR A 35 7.12 19.21 -5.01
N TRP A 36 8.35 18.86 -4.62
CA TRP A 36 8.63 17.89 -3.56
C TRP A 36 7.86 18.20 -2.27
N SER A 37 7.77 19.48 -1.89
CA SER A 37 7.00 19.92 -0.72
C SER A 37 5.50 19.62 -0.85
N GLN A 38 4.90 19.80 -2.03
CA GLN A 38 3.47 19.50 -2.25
C GLN A 38 3.18 18.00 -2.20
N VAL A 39 4.04 17.20 -2.84
CA VAL A 39 3.95 15.74 -2.78
C VAL A 39 4.11 15.27 -1.34
N PHE A 40 5.12 15.77 -0.63
CA PHE A 40 5.38 15.41 0.77
C PHE A 40 4.23 15.80 1.70
N THR A 41 3.70 17.03 1.59
CA THR A 41 2.55 17.47 2.38
C THR A 41 1.31 16.62 2.12
N SER A 42 1.06 16.25 0.86
CA SER A 42 -0.08 15.42 0.49
C SER A 42 0.10 13.98 0.99
N VAL A 43 1.30 13.42 0.89
CA VAL A 43 1.65 12.10 1.42
C VAL A 43 1.52 12.07 2.94
N ASP A 44 2.00 13.11 3.64
CA ASP A 44 1.87 13.23 5.10
C ASP A 44 0.39 13.30 5.51
N ALA A 45 -0.42 14.11 4.82
CA ALA A 45 -1.86 14.20 5.06
C ALA A 45 -2.57 12.86 4.86
N LEU A 46 -2.33 12.19 3.73
CA LEU A 46 -2.89 10.87 3.41
C LEU A 46 -2.41 9.79 4.39
N SER A 47 -1.17 9.87 4.86
CA SER A 47 -0.62 8.95 5.85
C SER A 47 -1.29 9.14 7.22
N ARG A 48 -1.55 10.38 7.63
CA ARG A 48 -2.30 10.70 8.87
C ARG A 48 -3.75 10.26 8.80
N GLN A 49 -4.35 10.33 7.62
CA GLN A 49 -5.72 9.84 7.37
C GLN A 49 -5.79 8.30 7.34
N GLY A 50 -4.65 7.61 7.32
CA GLY A 50 -4.60 6.16 7.20
C GLY A 50 -5.01 5.66 5.81
N ALA A 51 -4.93 6.50 4.78
CA ALA A 51 -5.19 6.14 3.39
C ALA A 51 -3.96 5.50 2.73
N ILE A 52 -2.76 5.87 3.18
CA ILE A 52 -1.49 5.30 2.74
C ILE A 52 -0.57 5.04 3.95
N CYS A 53 0.43 4.18 3.75
CA CYS A 53 1.49 3.91 4.70
C CYS A 53 2.83 4.25 4.06
N LEU A 54 3.57 5.17 4.69
CA LEU A 54 4.93 5.50 4.32
C LEU A 54 5.91 4.61 5.08
N ARG A 55 6.70 3.81 4.38
CA ARG A 55 7.75 2.98 4.96
C ARG A 55 9.11 3.42 4.43
N ARG A 56 10.04 3.72 5.34
CA ARG A 56 11.44 3.96 4.98
C ARG A 56 12.18 2.62 5.01
N ARG A 57 12.74 2.21 3.88
CA ARG A 57 13.57 1.00 3.77
C ARG A 57 14.95 1.39 3.26
N ASN A 58 15.97 1.13 4.08
CA ASN A 58 17.37 1.49 3.85
C ASN A 58 17.59 3.00 3.59
N PHE A 59 17.37 3.47 2.36
CA PHE A 59 17.50 4.87 1.95
C PHE A 59 16.33 5.38 1.08
N GLU A 60 15.37 4.50 0.76
CA GLU A 60 14.21 4.83 -0.06
C GLU A 60 12.95 4.94 0.79
N TYR A 61 12.08 5.83 0.36
CA TYR A 61 10.74 6.00 0.92
C TYR A 61 9.77 5.25 0.02
N GLU A 62 9.20 4.16 0.54
CA GLU A 62 8.17 3.38 -0.14
C GLU A 62 6.79 3.80 0.37
N LEU A 63 5.89 4.09 -0.55
CA LEU A 63 4.48 4.34 -0.29
C LEU A 63 3.68 3.09 -0.61
N ARG A 64 2.85 2.70 0.34
CA ARG A 64 1.91 1.58 0.21
C ARG A 64 0.50 2.17 0.38
N PRO A 65 -0.50 1.76 -0.41
CA PRO A 65 -1.87 2.02 -0.03
C PRO A 65 -2.06 1.32 1.31
N ALA A 66 -2.66 2.03 2.26
CA ALA A 66 -3.24 1.35 3.40
C ALA A 66 -4.30 0.48 2.74
N SER A 67 -4.07 -0.83 2.67
CA SER A 67 -5.15 -1.71 2.28
C SER A 67 -6.31 -1.31 3.17
N PRO A 68 -7.53 -1.10 2.63
CA PRO A 68 -8.69 -1.19 3.49
C PRO A 68 -8.55 -2.58 4.05
N ARG A 69 -8.01 -2.71 5.28
CA ARG A 69 -7.97 -3.98 5.96
C ARG A 69 -9.45 -4.30 6.03
N PRO A 70 -9.96 -5.30 5.27
CA PRO A 70 -11.25 -5.79 5.66
C PRO A 70 -11.03 -6.20 7.11
N ALA A 71 -11.84 -5.70 8.02
CA ALA A 71 -11.79 -6.05 9.43
C ALA A 71 -12.02 -7.57 9.67
N ALA A 72 -11.91 -8.41 8.63
CA ALA A 72 -12.13 -9.84 8.58
C ALA A 72 -11.27 -10.53 7.49
N PHE A 73 -9.94 -10.41 7.54
CA PHE A 73 -9.10 -11.51 7.05
C PHE A 73 -7.95 -11.71 8.03
N LEU A 74 -8.33 -12.21 9.22
CA LEU A 74 -7.50 -13.24 9.80
C LEU A 74 -7.69 -14.50 8.95
N GLU A 75 -6.60 -15.23 8.81
CA GLU A 75 -6.56 -16.68 8.68
C GLU A 75 -6.19 -17.25 7.31
N SER A 76 -5.01 -17.86 7.33
CA SER A 76 -4.63 -19.05 6.55
C SER A 76 -4.21 -18.83 5.11
N SER A 77 -2.89 -18.67 4.92
CA SER A 77 -2.24 -19.31 3.77
C SER A 77 -0.76 -19.61 4.06
N GLU A 78 -0.53 -20.71 4.78
CA GLU A 78 0.59 -21.67 4.63
C GLU A 78 0.42 -22.65 5.79
N LYS A 79 -0.08 -23.88 5.61
CA LYS A 79 0.44 -24.91 4.71
C LYS A 79 -0.60 -26.05 4.59
N VAL A 80 -1.19 -26.25 3.41
CA VAL A 80 -1.88 -27.49 3.04
C VAL A 80 -0.96 -28.32 2.14
N GLN A 81 -0.33 -29.34 2.70
CA GLN A 81 0.35 -30.44 1.98
C GLN A 81 0.59 -31.53 3.04
N SER A 82 0.02 -32.73 3.01
CA SER A 82 -0.79 -33.44 2.04
C SER A 82 -1.61 -34.48 2.80
N ARG A 83 -2.81 -34.75 2.29
CA ARG A 83 -3.59 -35.95 2.57
C ARG A 83 -2.78 -37.19 2.24
N GLU A 84 -2.69 -38.12 3.19
CA GLU A 84 -2.83 -39.56 2.93
C GLU A 84 -3.64 -40.18 4.08
N PRO A 85 -4.91 -40.58 3.86
CA PRO A 85 -5.53 -41.62 4.64
C PRO A 85 -5.87 -42.78 3.71
N HIS A 86 -5.00 -43.78 3.60
CA HIS A 86 -5.47 -45.07 3.11
C HIS A 86 -4.58 -46.23 3.55
N SER A 87 -5.26 -47.23 4.12
CA SER A 87 -4.81 -48.60 4.45
C SER A 87 -4.28 -48.78 5.87
N ALA A 88 -4.73 -49.75 6.63
CA ALA A 88 -5.85 -50.67 6.50
C ALA A 88 -6.04 -51.27 7.90
N ALA A 89 -7.24 -51.16 8.45
CA ALA A 89 -7.63 -51.94 9.61
C ALA A 89 -8.38 -53.17 9.10
N LEU A 90 -7.82 -54.36 9.29
CA LEU A 90 -8.52 -55.66 9.23
C LEU A 90 -7.69 -56.68 10.04
N PRO A 91 -8.32 -57.74 10.58
CA PRO A 91 -8.91 -57.86 11.90
C PRO A 91 -8.01 -58.60 12.92
#